data_AF-A0A1J4JZM7-F1
#
_entry.id   AF-A0A1J4JZM7-F1
#
_cell.length_a   1.000
_cell.length_b   1.000
_cell.length_c   1.000
_cell.angle_alpha   90.00
_cell.angle_beta   90.00
_cell.angle_gamma   90.00
#
_symmetry.space_group_name_H-M   'P 1'
#
loop_
_entity.id
_entity.type
_entity.pdbx_description
1 polymer ?
#
loop_
_entity_poly.entity_id
_entity_poly.type
_entity_poly.pdbx_seq_one_letter_code
_entity_poly.pdbx_strand_id
1 'polypeptide(L)'
;MQTSSTSFTTNSMNTMSASQRFNGMIREKATKKLRNILFHFFDYITVTAPSMRGLQAFISIWRIIEFIGPSLCVGYIDFWGKGTNLMKTMDVISIIFHIFPGSELRKQVAHWFLIAEGCFFLLIILYVLLSAIYYHKYAQLPDFVPVSIFFIFSTFGYILPPIGMNFIGEIAGYMIQNPKEEVDGIKIFAMIFAFCAFFCFMVIFTTVYSVTLSFRSDSLTTIIPTNQSLITTLTLLVTFFPACGSKIVSMTTTIIFNLLAAITYAVSILVLFSKGGFVNQTYLKAMVSTATTGIIFCIIVALYVGSGNLATEVIIIIFVVVWIIVFILTSVGINRKTSKSLMMLDVILDDQESFNLIRNPRQFCQIVVDGFRNAHPSVLNFSVFKIAIEKWPKNYDIWLLFAKFMAIYPEQTQQLSYITIGMMQNKMKGNFAKHTMQQIGAAVKQRETNLIPELKTKIDRIGRKVSSNKAKIRYIWDLVLQGNVQELEPIIGRAYTSIIDTNIAFTHLIHMYPNNRFVARAYARFVRDVVADHEKHAELSSKVTNLQRGIQVEPDLYHDLGMYAFPNLPKQLESAKQISHQQGNITEDTLTQEIDGDDEKLQLMQK
;
A
#
# COMPACT_ATOMS: atom_id res chain seq x y z
N MET A 1 20.59 -37.03 -14.94
CA MET A 1 21.27 -35.92 -15.66
C MET A 1 21.93 -35.04 -14.61
N GLN A 2 23.24 -34.84 -14.69
CA GLN A 2 24.08 -34.23 -13.64
C GLN A 2 23.54 -32.85 -13.20
N THR A 3 23.25 -32.72 -11.92
CA THR A 3 22.88 -31.47 -11.25
C THR A 3 24.13 -30.62 -11.03
N SER A 4 24.36 -29.68 -11.93
CA SER A 4 25.38 -28.64 -11.78
C SER A 4 24.97 -27.70 -10.64
N SER A 5 25.57 -27.87 -9.46
CA SER A 5 25.50 -26.89 -8.38
C SER A 5 26.36 -25.67 -8.74
N THR A 6 25.78 -24.71 -9.45
CA THR A 6 26.38 -23.38 -9.62
C THR A 6 26.30 -22.65 -8.28
N SER A 7 27.41 -22.67 -7.54
CA SER A 7 27.68 -21.75 -6.44
C SER A 7 27.67 -20.31 -6.99
N PHE A 8 26.55 -19.62 -6.83
CA PHE A 8 26.46 -18.20 -7.14
C PHE A 8 27.14 -17.41 -6.03
N THR A 9 28.28 -16.81 -6.35
CA THR A 9 28.84 -15.68 -5.61
C THR A 9 27.78 -14.59 -5.51
N THR A 10 27.46 -14.19 -4.28
CA THR A 10 26.62 -13.04 -3.94
C THR A 10 27.19 -11.76 -4.55
N ASN A 11 26.85 -11.50 -5.81
CA ASN A 11 26.86 -10.14 -6.32
C ASN A 11 25.79 -9.37 -5.57
N SER A 12 26.23 -8.61 -4.56
CA SER A 12 25.43 -7.66 -3.80
C SER A 12 24.44 -6.95 -4.71
N MET A 13 23.18 -6.92 -4.30
CA MET A 13 22.10 -6.29 -5.04
C MET A 13 22.44 -4.83 -5.34
N ASN A 14 22.95 -4.57 -6.55
CA ASN A 14 23.04 -3.24 -7.10
C ASN A 14 21.63 -2.79 -7.51
N THR A 15 20.75 -2.58 -6.53
CA THR A 15 19.60 -1.67 -6.65
C THR A 15 20.13 -0.23 -6.72
N MET A 16 20.94 0.06 -7.72
CA MET A 16 21.50 1.40 -7.92
C MET A 16 20.60 2.15 -8.89
N SER A 17 20.01 3.24 -8.42
CA SER A 17 19.52 4.30 -9.30
C SER A 17 20.65 4.71 -10.27
N ALA A 18 20.31 5.20 -11.46
CA ALA A 18 21.32 5.72 -12.39
C ALA A 18 22.22 6.77 -11.72
N SER A 19 21.69 7.58 -10.79
CA SER A 19 22.50 8.52 -9.99
C SER A 19 23.58 7.84 -9.15
N GLN A 20 23.30 6.71 -8.50
CA GLN A 20 24.33 5.97 -7.77
C GLN A 20 25.32 5.31 -8.74
N ARG A 21 24.85 4.72 -9.84
CA ARG A 21 25.71 4.04 -10.84
C ARG A 21 26.69 5.01 -11.51
N PHE A 22 26.32 6.28 -11.61
CA PHE A 22 27.15 7.34 -12.18
C PHE A 22 27.67 8.32 -11.13
N ASN A 23 27.72 7.95 -9.84
CA ASN A 23 28.28 8.79 -8.77
C ASN A 23 27.74 10.25 -8.73
N GLY A 24 26.48 10.44 -9.12
CA GLY A 24 25.84 11.76 -9.20
C GLY A 24 26.11 12.55 -10.48
N MET A 25 26.84 12.02 -11.47
CA MET A 25 27.12 12.70 -12.73
C MET A 25 25.87 12.96 -13.59
N ILE A 26 24.80 12.16 -13.41
CA ILE A 26 23.53 12.38 -14.09
C ILE A 26 22.52 12.95 -13.08
N ARG A 27 22.16 14.23 -13.26
CA ARG A 27 21.09 14.87 -12.47
C ARG A 27 19.76 14.17 -12.76
N GLU A 28 19.19 13.56 -11.73
CA GLU A 28 17.84 13.01 -11.84
C GLU A 28 16.81 14.14 -11.97
N LYS A 29 15.77 13.92 -12.79
CA LYS A 29 14.63 14.84 -12.87
C LYS A 29 14.02 15.01 -11.48
N ALA A 30 13.66 16.25 -11.10
CA ALA A 30 13.09 16.56 -9.79
C ALA A 30 11.87 15.68 -9.44
N THR A 31 11.03 15.38 -10.43
CA THR A 31 9.88 14.47 -10.28
C THR A 31 10.27 13.04 -9.89
N LYS A 32 11.38 12.52 -10.40
CA LYS A 32 11.90 11.19 -10.02
C LYS A 32 12.45 11.21 -8.59
N LYS A 33 13.14 12.28 -8.22
CA LYS A 33 13.67 12.45 -6.86
C LYS A 33 12.52 12.51 -5.85
N LEU A 34 11.51 13.35 -6.08
CA LEU A 34 10.34 13.45 -5.20
C LEU A 34 9.60 12.13 -5.08
N ARG A 35 9.39 11.41 -6.19
CA ARG A 35 8.75 10.10 -6.19
C ARG A 35 9.53 9.10 -5.32
N ASN A 36 10.85 9.03 -5.45
CA ASN A 36 11.65 8.09 -4.66
C ASN A 36 11.61 8.44 -3.15
N ILE A 37 11.60 9.74 -2.82
CA ILE A 37 11.40 10.22 -1.43
C ILE A 37 10.05 9.73 -0.89
N LEU A 38 8.97 9.90 -1.68
CA LEU A 38 7.64 9.42 -1.30
C LEU A 38 7.59 7.89 -1.15
N PHE A 39 8.25 7.13 -2.02
CA PHE A 39 8.34 5.67 -1.89
C PHE A 39 8.97 5.26 -0.56
N HIS A 40 10.15 5.81 -0.23
CA HIS A 40 10.79 5.53 1.05
C HIS A 40 9.94 5.96 2.25
N PHE A 41 9.22 7.07 2.12
CA PHE A 41 8.36 7.57 3.17
C PHE A 41 7.14 6.67 3.43
N PHE A 42 6.47 6.19 2.38
CA PHE A 42 5.33 5.28 2.53
C PHE A 42 5.74 3.85 2.92
N ASP A 43 6.94 3.41 2.53
CA ASP A 43 7.54 2.18 3.06
C ASP A 43 7.76 2.30 4.57
N TYR A 44 8.31 3.43 5.05
CA TYR A 44 8.44 3.73 6.48
C TYR A 44 7.09 3.75 7.20
N ILE A 45 6.09 4.47 6.67
CA ILE A 45 4.74 4.48 7.26
C ILE A 45 4.17 3.07 7.38
N THR A 46 4.38 2.21 6.38
CA THR A 46 3.86 0.84 6.39
C THR A 46 4.49 -0.01 7.50
N VAL A 47 5.74 0.26 7.86
CA VAL A 47 6.45 -0.46 8.94
C VAL A 47 6.09 0.08 10.31
N THR A 48 6.01 1.41 10.46
CA THR A 48 5.83 2.06 11.75
C THR A 48 4.36 2.19 12.18
N ALA A 49 3.42 2.33 11.24
CA ALA A 49 2.02 2.53 11.58
C ALA A 49 1.34 1.20 12.00
N PRO A 50 0.49 1.22 13.04
CA PRO A 50 -0.25 0.04 13.44
C PRO A 50 -1.26 -0.37 12.36
N SER A 51 -1.48 -1.68 12.19
CA SER A 51 -2.33 -2.22 11.11
C SER A 51 -3.83 -1.89 11.19
N MET A 52 -4.30 -1.15 12.21
CA MET A 52 -5.69 -0.65 12.43
C MET A 52 -6.82 -1.55 11.87
N ARG A 53 -6.73 -2.87 12.09
CA ARG A 53 -7.54 -3.86 11.34
C ARG A 53 -9.05 -3.69 11.50
N GLY A 54 -9.51 -3.38 12.72
CA GLY A 54 -10.93 -3.13 13.01
C GLY A 54 -11.47 -1.94 12.23
N LEU A 55 -10.70 -0.85 12.17
CA LEU A 55 -11.04 0.32 11.37
C LEU A 55 -11.12 -0.04 9.88
N GLN A 56 -10.14 -0.79 9.35
CA GLN A 56 -10.15 -1.19 7.93
C GLN A 56 -11.35 -2.06 7.56
N ALA A 57 -11.78 -2.95 8.46
CA ALA A 57 -12.97 -3.76 8.27
C ALA A 57 -14.25 -2.88 8.22
N PHE A 58 -14.36 -1.92 9.15
CA PHE A 58 -15.45 -0.95 9.16
C PHE A 58 -15.49 -0.12 7.86
N ILE A 59 -14.36 0.44 7.44
CA ILE A 59 -14.28 1.23 6.20
C ILE A 59 -14.58 0.36 4.97
N SER A 60 -14.20 -0.92 4.97
CA SER A 60 -14.55 -1.85 3.89
C SER A 60 -16.07 -2.03 3.76
N ILE A 61 -16.77 -2.20 4.88
CA ILE A 61 -18.24 -2.29 4.90
C ILE A 61 -18.84 -0.96 4.44
N TRP A 62 -18.34 0.16 4.95
CA TRP A 62 -18.81 1.49 4.56
C TRP A 62 -18.69 1.74 3.06
N ARG A 63 -17.56 1.38 2.45
CA ARG A 63 -17.36 1.50 0.99
C ARG A 63 -18.29 0.60 0.19
N ILE A 64 -18.65 -0.58 0.70
CA ILE A 64 -19.66 -1.43 0.06
C ILE A 64 -21.02 -0.71 0.08
N ILE A 65 -21.36 -0.04 1.19
CA ILE A 65 -22.58 0.77 1.30
C ILE A 65 -22.53 1.97 0.35
N GLU A 66 -21.41 2.68 0.25
CA GLU A 66 -21.21 3.76 -0.72
C GLU A 66 -21.32 3.27 -2.17
N PHE A 67 -20.96 2.02 -2.43
CA PHE A 67 -21.13 1.41 -3.75
C PHE A 67 -22.59 0.93 -4.00
N ILE A 68 -23.37 0.67 -2.94
CA ILE A 68 -24.82 0.42 -3.03
C ILE A 68 -25.57 1.72 -3.28
N GLY A 69 -25.24 2.80 -2.58
CA GLY A 69 -26.00 4.06 -2.57
C GLY A 69 -26.42 4.59 -3.95
N PRO A 70 -25.49 4.75 -4.91
CA PRO A 70 -25.81 5.23 -6.26
C PRO A 70 -26.79 4.33 -7.02
N SER A 71 -26.81 3.02 -6.74
CA SER A 71 -27.77 2.12 -7.39
C SER A 71 -29.21 2.38 -6.98
N LEU A 72 -29.45 2.97 -5.80
CA LEU A 72 -30.80 3.31 -5.34
C LEU A 72 -31.35 4.58 -6.00
N CYS A 73 -30.54 5.30 -6.79
CA CYS A 73 -30.99 6.46 -7.55
C CYS A 73 -31.82 7.47 -6.71
N VAL A 74 -31.40 7.74 -5.47
CA VAL A 74 -32.18 8.56 -4.50
C VAL A 74 -32.54 9.95 -5.04
N GLY A 75 -31.66 10.55 -5.84
CA GLY A 75 -31.90 11.88 -6.40
C GLY A 75 -33.04 11.96 -7.42
N TYR A 76 -33.56 10.83 -7.92
CA TYR A 76 -34.55 10.80 -8.99
C TYR A 76 -35.96 11.02 -8.45
N ILE A 77 -36.37 12.28 -8.39
CA ILE A 77 -37.68 12.71 -7.88
C ILE A 77 -38.82 12.11 -8.72
N ASP A 78 -38.63 11.97 -10.04
CA ASP A 78 -39.62 11.38 -10.94
C ASP A 78 -39.81 9.87 -10.73
N PHE A 79 -38.85 9.21 -10.09
CA PHE A 79 -38.96 7.78 -9.73
C PHE A 79 -39.60 7.62 -8.36
N TRP A 80 -39.15 8.35 -7.34
CA TRP A 80 -39.61 8.19 -5.95
C TRP A 80 -40.89 8.97 -5.61
N GLY A 81 -41.27 9.94 -6.45
CA GLY A 81 -42.44 10.79 -6.28
C GLY A 81 -42.17 11.97 -5.34
N LYS A 82 -42.41 13.19 -5.83
CA LYS A 82 -42.20 14.42 -5.04
C LYS A 82 -43.12 14.45 -3.81
N GLY A 83 -42.53 14.61 -2.63
CA GLY A 83 -43.26 14.79 -1.36
C GLY A 83 -43.85 13.51 -0.76
N THR A 84 -43.61 12.34 -1.36
CA THR A 84 -44.08 11.05 -0.84
C THR A 84 -43.32 10.65 0.43
N ASN A 85 -43.93 9.80 1.27
CA ASN A 85 -43.24 9.19 2.42
C ASN A 85 -42.05 8.34 1.98
N LEU A 86 -42.12 7.76 0.78
CA LEU A 86 -41.05 6.98 0.19
C LEU A 86 -39.82 7.85 -0.11
N MET A 87 -40.00 9.02 -0.73
CA MET A 87 -38.91 9.97 -0.97
C MET A 87 -38.25 10.41 0.34
N LYS A 88 -39.05 10.72 1.37
CA LYS A 88 -38.53 11.06 2.71
C LYS A 88 -37.70 9.93 3.31
N THR A 89 -38.15 8.68 3.14
CA THR A 89 -37.44 7.49 3.60
C THR A 89 -36.11 7.32 2.86
N MET A 90 -36.10 7.51 1.55
CA MET A 90 -34.88 7.45 0.74
C MET A 90 -33.90 8.58 1.07
N ASP A 91 -34.39 9.79 1.36
CA ASP A 91 -33.57 10.90 1.83
C ASP A 91 -32.86 10.56 3.14
N VAL A 92 -33.56 9.93 4.10
CA VAL A 92 -32.97 9.47 5.37
C VAL A 92 -31.92 8.37 5.13
N ILE A 93 -32.23 7.37 4.30
CA ILE A 93 -31.29 6.30 3.94
C ILE A 93 -30.03 6.88 3.28
N SER A 94 -30.18 7.93 2.48
CA SER A 94 -29.08 8.56 1.75
C SER A 94 -28.01 9.20 2.63
N ILE A 95 -28.32 9.52 3.89
CA ILE A 95 -27.35 10.06 4.85
C ILE A 95 -26.13 9.12 4.99
N ILE A 96 -26.36 7.81 4.89
CA ILE A 96 -25.31 6.80 5.08
C ILE A 96 -24.24 6.87 3.96
N PHE A 97 -24.59 7.31 2.75
CA PHE A 97 -23.68 7.35 1.61
C PHE A 97 -23.52 8.73 0.95
N HIS A 98 -24.25 9.75 1.38
CA HIS A 98 -24.14 11.14 0.91
C HIS A 98 -23.91 12.16 2.03
N ILE A 99 -23.96 11.75 3.30
CA ILE A 99 -23.87 12.58 4.52
C ILE A 99 -25.04 13.57 4.70
N PHE A 100 -25.48 14.26 3.64
CA PHE A 100 -26.54 15.28 3.69
C PHE A 100 -27.86 14.77 3.08
N PRO A 101 -28.99 14.85 3.80
CA PRO A 101 -30.30 14.47 3.28
C PRO A 101 -30.95 15.58 2.44
N GLY A 102 -31.84 15.19 1.51
CA GLY A 102 -32.76 16.10 0.82
C GLY A 102 -32.15 16.94 -0.29
N SER A 103 -32.88 17.11 -1.40
CA SER A 103 -32.38 17.81 -2.59
C SER A 103 -32.09 19.30 -2.35
N GLU A 104 -32.91 20.00 -1.56
CA GLU A 104 -32.78 21.44 -1.34
C GLU A 104 -31.57 21.81 -0.48
N LEU A 105 -31.39 21.11 0.65
CA LEU A 105 -30.23 21.33 1.52
C LEU A 105 -28.93 21.04 0.78
N ARG A 106 -28.91 19.95 0.02
CA ARG A 106 -27.75 19.57 -0.80
C ARG A 106 -27.41 20.61 -1.84
N LYS A 107 -28.41 21.18 -2.54
CA LYS A 107 -28.18 22.25 -3.51
C LYS A 107 -27.51 23.48 -2.89
N GLN A 108 -27.89 23.83 -1.65
CA GLN A 108 -27.30 24.97 -0.93
C GLN A 108 -25.90 24.68 -0.39
N VAL A 109 -25.64 23.45 0.09
CA VAL A 109 -24.38 23.11 0.77
C VAL A 109 -23.31 22.57 -0.18
N ALA A 110 -23.68 22.04 -1.36
CA ALA A 110 -22.77 21.30 -2.25
C ALA A 110 -21.48 22.07 -2.58
N HIS A 111 -21.57 23.35 -2.96
CA HIS A 111 -20.38 24.13 -3.33
C HIS A 111 -19.47 24.42 -2.13
N TRP A 112 -20.02 24.70 -0.94
CA TRP A 112 -19.24 24.87 0.29
C TRP A 112 -18.56 23.57 0.70
N PHE A 113 -19.26 22.44 0.59
CA PHE A 113 -18.69 21.12 0.85
C PHE A 113 -17.51 20.83 -0.09
N LEU A 114 -17.67 21.06 -1.39
CA LEU A 114 -16.59 20.85 -2.37
C LEU A 114 -15.37 21.75 -2.11
N ILE A 115 -15.58 23.01 -1.72
CA ILE A 115 -14.47 23.89 -1.32
C ILE A 115 -13.76 23.32 -0.07
N ALA A 116 -14.52 22.89 0.94
CA ALA A 116 -13.96 22.31 2.15
C ALA A 116 -13.19 21.00 1.87
N GLU A 117 -13.74 20.12 1.03
CA GLU A 117 -13.11 18.88 0.59
C GLU A 117 -11.83 19.15 -0.20
N GLY A 118 -11.85 20.11 -1.13
CA GLY A 118 -10.67 20.52 -1.89
C GLY A 118 -9.56 21.06 -0.98
N CYS A 119 -9.91 21.89 0.01
CA CYS A 119 -8.98 22.39 1.02
C CYS A 119 -8.41 21.24 1.86
N PHE A 120 -9.25 20.30 2.29
CA PHE A 120 -8.84 19.13 3.06
C PHE A 120 -7.81 18.27 2.30
N PHE A 121 -8.08 17.93 1.04
CA PHE A 121 -7.12 17.16 0.24
C PHE A 121 -5.83 17.93 -0.05
N LEU A 122 -5.91 19.25 -0.30
CA LEU A 122 -4.73 20.08 -0.48
C LEU A 122 -3.84 20.09 0.77
N LEU A 123 -4.45 20.23 1.96
CA LEU A 123 -3.75 20.17 3.24
C LEU A 123 -3.10 18.79 3.47
N ILE A 124 -3.77 17.70 3.13
CA ILE A 124 -3.19 16.35 3.22
C ILE A 124 -2.00 16.19 2.29
N ILE A 125 -2.12 16.65 1.05
CA ILE A 125 -1.02 16.59 0.07
C ILE A 125 0.19 17.37 0.61
N LEU A 126 -0.04 18.59 1.12
CA LEU A 126 1.02 19.39 1.73
C LEU A 126 1.63 18.68 2.94
N TYR A 127 0.80 18.13 3.82
CA TYR A 127 1.23 17.41 5.02
C TYR A 127 2.11 16.20 4.69
N VAL A 128 1.72 15.41 3.69
CA VAL A 128 2.51 14.25 3.20
C VAL A 128 3.82 14.72 2.58
N LEU A 129 3.80 15.76 1.74
CA LEU A 129 5.02 16.26 1.08
C LEU A 129 6.02 16.84 2.08
N LEU A 130 5.56 17.66 3.03
CA LEU A 130 6.40 18.22 4.09
C LEU A 130 6.98 17.12 4.98
N SER A 131 6.15 16.15 5.39
CA SER A 131 6.59 15.01 6.20
C SER A 131 7.61 14.14 5.46
N ALA A 132 7.40 13.90 4.16
CA ALA A 132 8.33 13.12 3.35
C ALA A 132 9.68 13.83 3.15
N ILE A 133 9.68 15.16 2.94
CA ILE A 133 10.89 15.97 2.84
C ILE A 133 11.63 16.00 4.18
N TYR A 134 10.91 16.16 5.29
CA TYR A 134 11.47 16.15 6.63
C TYR A 134 12.10 14.79 6.95
N TYR A 135 11.37 13.70 6.71
CA TYR A 135 11.86 12.33 6.89
C TYR A 135 13.10 12.05 6.05
N HIS A 136 13.13 12.50 4.79
CA HIS A 136 14.31 12.34 3.93
C HIS A 136 15.55 13.05 4.49
N LYS A 137 15.37 14.18 5.19
CA LYS A 137 16.47 14.97 5.75
C LYS A 137 16.94 14.44 7.11
N TYR A 138 16.02 14.04 7.98
CA TYR A 138 16.32 13.74 9.39
C TYR A 138 16.20 12.26 9.77
N ALA A 139 15.65 11.41 8.89
CA ALA A 139 15.40 9.98 9.11
C ALA A 139 14.55 9.65 10.34
N GLN A 140 13.87 10.66 10.90
CA GLN A 140 13.04 10.58 12.09
C GLN A 140 11.79 11.44 11.88
N LEU A 141 10.68 10.99 12.46
CA LEU A 141 9.42 11.72 12.56
C LEU A 141 8.79 11.41 13.91
N PRO A 142 8.01 12.33 14.49
CA PRO A 142 7.18 12.02 15.65
C PRO A 142 6.25 10.84 15.35
N ASP A 143 6.08 9.93 16.30
CA ASP A 143 5.34 8.67 16.11
C ASP A 143 3.88 8.88 15.67
N PHE A 144 3.27 10.01 16.05
CA PHE A 144 1.90 10.32 15.64
C PHE A 144 1.78 10.62 14.12
N VAL A 145 2.85 11.05 13.45
CA VAL A 145 2.81 11.48 12.04
C VAL A 145 2.56 10.30 11.09
N PRO A 146 3.29 9.17 11.17
CA PRO A 146 2.97 7.99 10.37
C PRO A 146 1.56 7.46 10.64
N VAL A 147 1.14 7.45 11.91
CA VAL A 147 -0.16 6.95 12.35
C VAL A 147 -1.29 7.80 11.77
N SER A 148 -1.17 9.13 11.81
CA SER A 148 -2.19 10.05 11.28
C SER A 148 -2.30 9.96 9.75
N ILE A 149 -1.17 9.88 9.03
CA ILE A 149 -1.18 9.73 7.57
C ILE A 149 -1.81 8.40 7.18
N PHE A 150 -1.44 7.31 7.84
CA PHE A 150 -2.03 6.00 7.59
C PHE A 150 -3.54 6.01 7.85
N PHE A 151 -3.98 6.59 8.97
CA PHE A 151 -5.39 6.75 9.31
C PHE A 151 -6.15 7.53 8.22
N ILE A 152 -5.64 8.69 7.80
CA ILE A 152 -6.28 9.54 6.79
C ILE A 152 -6.41 8.82 5.44
N PHE A 153 -5.32 8.21 4.96
CA PHE A 153 -5.33 7.48 3.68
C PHE A 153 -6.26 6.26 3.71
N SER A 154 -6.39 5.63 4.87
CA SER A 154 -7.21 4.44 5.07
C SER A 154 -8.69 4.72 5.31
N THR A 155 -9.06 5.97 5.64
CA THR A 155 -10.44 6.36 6.00
C THR A 155 -10.98 7.40 5.02
N PHE A 156 -10.68 8.68 5.27
CA PHE A 156 -11.15 9.82 4.48
C PHE A 156 -10.68 9.76 3.03
N GLY A 157 -9.50 9.18 2.78
CA GLY A 157 -8.99 8.94 1.42
C GLY A 157 -9.89 8.04 0.57
N TYR A 158 -10.77 7.23 1.18
CA TYR A 158 -11.75 6.41 0.47
C TYR A 158 -13.18 6.93 0.58
N ILE A 159 -13.59 7.48 1.74
CA ILE A 159 -14.98 7.87 2.02
C ILE A 159 -15.37 9.19 1.37
N LEU A 160 -14.51 10.22 1.43
CA LEU A 160 -14.88 11.53 0.91
C LEU A 160 -15.01 11.57 -0.62
N PRO A 161 -14.13 10.93 -1.41
CA PRO A 161 -14.17 11.08 -2.85
C PRO A 161 -15.47 10.65 -3.55
N PRO A 162 -16.12 9.52 -3.22
CA PRO A 162 -17.42 9.20 -3.78
C PRO A 162 -18.46 10.28 -3.49
N ILE A 163 -18.46 10.85 -2.28
CA ILE A 163 -19.40 11.90 -1.85
C ILE A 163 -19.14 13.19 -2.63
N GLY A 164 -17.87 13.61 -2.73
CA GLY A 164 -17.46 14.76 -3.55
C GLY A 164 -17.86 14.59 -5.02
N MET A 165 -17.62 13.40 -5.58
CA MET A 165 -17.99 13.10 -6.96
C MET A 165 -19.51 13.11 -7.18
N ASN A 166 -20.28 12.74 -6.16
CA ASN A 166 -21.74 12.87 -6.17
C ASN A 166 -22.17 14.34 -6.29
N PHE A 167 -21.64 15.23 -5.44
CA PHE A 167 -21.93 16.66 -5.49
C PHE A 167 -21.49 17.31 -6.80
N ILE A 168 -20.32 16.92 -7.33
CA ILE A 168 -19.87 17.33 -8.66
C ILE A 168 -20.91 16.92 -9.72
N GLY A 169 -21.42 15.70 -9.65
CA GLY A 169 -22.50 15.22 -10.52
C GLY A 169 -23.77 16.06 -10.39
N GLU A 170 -24.26 16.32 -9.17
CA GLU A 170 -25.47 17.12 -8.95
C GLU A 170 -25.33 18.56 -9.48
N ILE A 171 -24.21 19.24 -9.17
CA ILE A 171 -23.95 20.60 -9.66
C ILE A 171 -23.89 20.63 -11.19
N ALA A 172 -23.18 19.67 -11.79
CA ALA A 172 -23.12 19.55 -13.25
C ALA A 172 -24.52 19.37 -13.85
N GLY A 173 -25.34 18.51 -13.26
CA GLY A 173 -26.72 18.30 -13.69
C GLY A 173 -27.58 19.57 -13.58
N TYR A 174 -27.50 20.31 -12.48
CA TYR A 174 -28.20 21.59 -12.31
C TYR A 174 -27.76 22.65 -13.35
N MET A 175 -26.45 22.75 -13.62
CA MET A 175 -25.91 23.66 -14.63
C MET A 175 -26.35 23.30 -16.05
N ILE A 176 -26.48 22.01 -16.37
CA ILE A 176 -26.97 21.55 -17.67
C ILE A 176 -28.46 21.85 -17.83
N GLN A 177 -29.26 21.63 -16.78
CA GLN A 177 -30.70 21.83 -16.82
C GLN A 177 -31.09 23.31 -16.93
N ASN A 178 -30.51 24.17 -16.09
CA ASN A 178 -30.84 25.59 -16.01
C ASN A 178 -29.58 26.47 -16.10
N PRO A 179 -28.94 26.59 -17.29
CA PRO A 179 -27.67 27.29 -17.42
C PRO A 179 -27.71 28.76 -16.98
N LYS A 180 -28.85 29.44 -17.14
CA LYS A 180 -28.97 30.87 -16.83
C LYS A 180 -28.99 31.20 -15.33
N GLU A 181 -29.45 30.26 -14.51
CA GLU A 181 -29.65 30.48 -13.06
C GLU A 181 -28.60 29.74 -12.21
N GLU A 182 -28.14 28.59 -12.70
CA GLU A 182 -27.28 27.70 -11.90
C GLU A 182 -25.79 27.84 -12.21
N VAL A 183 -25.43 28.47 -13.33
CA VAL A 183 -24.03 28.72 -13.70
C VAL A 183 -23.53 29.94 -12.94
N ASP A 184 -22.98 29.67 -11.76
CA ASP A 184 -22.35 30.65 -10.88
C ASP A 184 -20.83 30.38 -10.78
N GLY A 185 -20.04 31.45 -10.76
CA GLY A 185 -18.57 31.38 -10.71
C GLY A 185 -18.07 30.61 -9.48
N ILE A 186 -18.74 30.75 -8.34
CA ILE A 186 -18.37 30.03 -7.10
C ILE A 186 -18.60 28.52 -7.27
N LYS A 187 -19.72 28.10 -7.85
CA LYS A 187 -20.02 26.68 -8.08
C LYS A 187 -19.05 26.05 -9.08
N ILE A 188 -18.70 26.76 -10.16
CA ILE A 188 -17.70 26.30 -11.14
C ILE A 188 -16.33 26.16 -10.46
N PHE A 189 -15.92 27.19 -9.71
CA PHE A 189 -14.66 27.17 -8.97
C PHE A 189 -14.61 25.99 -7.99
N ALA A 190 -15.66 25.80 -7.18
CA ALA A 190 -15.75 24.71 -6.21
C ALA A 190 -15.59 23.34 -6.88
N MET A 191 -16.29 23.11 -7.99
CA MET A 191 -16.21 21.87 -8.76
C MET A 191 -14.80 21.62 -9.32
N ILE A 192 -14.20 22.61 -9.98
CA ILE A 192 -12.87 22.47 -10.58
C ILE A 192 -11.79 22.31 -9.50
N PHE A 193 -11.89 23.09 -8.41
CA PHE A 193 -10.94 23.06 -7.31
C PHE A 193 -10.95 21.71 -6.60
N ALA A 194 -12.14 21.23 -6.20
CA ALA A 194 -12.30 19.93 -5.56
C ALA A 194 -11.82 18.79 -6.46
N PHE A 195 -12.24 18.79 -7.74
CA PHE A 195 -11.83 17.78 -8.70
C PHE A 195 -10.30 17.77 -8.91
N CYS A 196 -9.67 18.94 -9.05
CA CYS A 196 -8.21 19.04 -9.21
C CYS A 196 -7.46 18.57 -7.95
N ALA A 197 -7.89 19.00 -6.76
CA ALA A 197 -7.26 18.60 -5.49
C ALA A 197 -7.37 17.09 -5.26
N PHE A 198 -8.58 16.55 -5.45
CA PHE A 198 -8.84 15.13 -5.36
C PHE A 198 -8.08 14.32 -6.43
N PHE A 199 -8.03 14.78 -7.68
CA PHE A 199 -7.26 14.12 -8.74
C PHE A 199 -5.77 14.05 -8.39
N CYS A 200 -5.20 15.13 -7.86
CA CYS A 200 -3.82 15.14 -7.35
C CYS A 200 -3.62 14.10 -6.23
N PHE A 201 -4.55 14.04 -5.28
CA PHE A 201 -4.53 13.03 -4.22
C PHE A 201 -4.58 11.60 -4.80
N MET A 202 -5.46 11.34 -5.76
CA MET A 202 -5.57 10.03 -6.42
C MET A 202 -4.31 9.64 -7.16
N VAL A 203 -3.58 10.58 -7.77
CA VAL A 203 -2.29 10.28 -8.40
C VAL A 203 -1.29 9.79 -7.34
N ILE A 204 -1.19 10.44 -6.18
CA ILE A 204 -0.32 9.99 -5.08
C ILE A 204 -0.79 8.63 -4.56
N PHE A 205 -2.09 8.47 -4.33
CA PHE A 205 -2.70 7.24 -3.85
C PHE A 205 -2.39 6.05 -4.78
N THR A 206 -2.63 6.20 -6.08
CA THR A 206 -2.47 5.13 -7.07
C THR A 206 -1.00 4.83 -7.38
N THR A 207 -0.12 5.83 -7.43
CA THR A 207 1.27 5.63 -7.84
C THR A 207 2.21 5.27 -6.70
N VAL A 208 1.90 5.71 -5.47
CA VAL A 208 2.75 5.51 -4.29
C VAL A 208 2.06 4.59 -3.29
N TYR A 209 0.91 5.00 -2.74
CA TYR A 209 0.31 4.33 -1.59
C TYR A 209 -0.20 2.92 -1.89
N SER A 210 -0.88 2.72 -3.04
CA SER A 210 -1.52 1.43 -3.38
C SER A 210 -0.52 0.32 -3.70
N VAL A 211 0.73 0.67 -4.03
CA VAL A 211 1.74 -0.25 -4.53
C VAL A 211 2.49 -0.84 -3.35
N THR A 212 2.07 -2.03 -2.93
CA THR A 212 2.70 -2.73 -1.81
C THR A 212 3.03 -4.19 -2.16
N LEU A 213 4.26 -4.57 -1.83
CA LEU A 213 4.73 -5.95 -1.81
C LEU A 213 4.18 -6.69 -0.57
N SER A 214 3.95 -6.01 0.56
CA SER A 214 3.28 -6.61 1.71
C SER A 214 1.76 -6.67 1.50
N PHE A 215 1.09 -7.63 2.15
CA PHE A 215 -0.37 -7.66 2.25
C PHE A 215 -0.87 -6.70 3.34
N ARG A 216 -0.50 -5.42 3.22
CA ARG A 216 -0.90 -4.36 4.16
C ARG A 216 -2.42 -4.37 4.37
N SER A 217 -2.84 -4.28 5.62
CA SER A 217 -4.24 -4.14 5.98
C SER A 217 -4.77 -2.81 5.44
N ASP A 218 -5.66 -2.88 4.46
CA ASP A 218 -6.26 -1.72 3.80
C ASP A 218 -7.73 -2.05 3.47
N SER A 219 -8.53 -1.02 3.24
CA SER A 219 -9.93 -1.21 2.92
C SER A 219 -10.09 -1.88 1.53
N LEU A 220 -10.94 -2.92 1.46
CA LEU A 220 -11.17 -3.74 0.26
C LEU A 220 -9.85 -4.16 -0.44
N THR A 221 -8.86 -4.61 0.34
CA THR A 221 -7.52 -4.93 -0.16
C THR A 221 -7.55 -5.86 -1.39
N THR A 222 -7.00 -5.38 -2.52
CA THR A 222 -6.75 -6.21 -3.71
C THR A 222 -5.38 -6.85 -3.68
N ILE A 223 -5.24 -7.97 -4.39
CA ILE A 223 -3.95 -8.66 -4.51
C ILE A 223 -3.00 -7.83 -5.38
N ILE A 224 -3.51 -7.31 -6.51
CA ILE A 224 -2.77 -6.46 -7.45
C ILE A 224 -3.21 -5.00 -7.29
N PRO A 225 -2.26 -4.05 -7.10
CA PRO A 225 -2.55 -2.63 -6.91
C PRO A 225 -3.36 -1.99 -8.04
N THR A 226 -3.14 -2.41 -9.29
CA THR A 226 -3.87 -1.85 -10.45
C THR A 226 -5.38 -2.05 -10.32
N ASN A 227 -5.80 -3.14 -9.70
CA ASN A 227 -7.23 -3.42 -9.51
C ASN A 227 -7.83 -2.49 -8.45
N GLN A 228 -7.07 -2.14 -7.39
CA GLN A 228 -7.54 -1.20 -6.37
C GLN A 228 -7.84 0.15 -7.02
N SER A 229 -6.88 0.66 -7.79
CA SER A 229 -7.02 1.93 -8.50
C SER A 229 -8.22 1.94 -9.44
N LEU A 230 -8.41 0.88 -10.23
CA LEU A 230 -9.55 0.76 -11.15
C LEU A 230 -10.89 0.69 -10.42
N ILE A 231 -10.99 -0.08 -9.32
CA ILE A 231 -12.21 -0.19 -8.54
C ILE A 231 -12.58 1.16 -7.89
N THR A 232 -11.59 1.88 -7.36
CA THR A 232 -11.82 3.23 -6.83
C THR A 232 -12.31 4.16 -7.95
N THR A 233 -11.67 4.18 -9.13
CA THR A 233 -12.14 5.00 -10.27
C THR A 233 -13.57 4.63 -10.70
N LEU A 234 -13.89 3.35 -10.79
CA LEU A 234 -15.23 2.90 -11.16
C LEU A 234 -16.28 3.27 -10.12
N THR A 235 -15.94 3.25 -8.83
CA THR A 235 -16.81 3.72 -7.74
C THR A 235 -17.19 5.19 -7.94
N LEU A 236 -16.22 6.05 -8.27
CA LEU A 236 -16.48 7.47 -8.52
C LEU A 236 -17.41 7.68 -9.72
N LEU A 237 -17.18 6.94 -10.81
CA LEU A 237 -18.01 7.02 -12.01
C LEU A 237 -19.46 6.54 -11.75
N VAL A 238 -19.60 5.43 -11.02
CA VAL A 238 -20.90 4.91 -10.57
C VAL A 238 -21.65 5.94 -9.73
N THR A 239 -20.95 6.74 -8.93
CA THR A 239 -21.58 7.79 -8.13
C THR A 239 -21.90 9.04 -8.94
N PHE A 240 -21.04 9.41 -9.90
CA PHE A 240 -21.23 10.59 -10.75
C PHE A 240 -22.43 10.49 -11.68
N PHE A 241 -22.58 9.36 -12.40
CA PHE A 241 -23.58 9.29 -13.48
C PHE A 241 -25.03 9.41 -12.96
N PRO A 242 -25.48 8.65 -11.95
CA PRO A 242 -26.82 8.81 -11.39
C PRO A 242 -27.03 10.19 -10.75
N ALA A 243 -26.00 10.76 -10.11
CA ALA A 243 -26.10 12.09 -9.50
C ALA A 243 -26.38 13.18 -10.55
N CYS A 244 -25.63 13.17 -11.66
CA CYS A 244 -25.82 14.10 -12.76
C CYS A 244 -27.18 13.89 -13.45
N GLY A 245 -27.53 12.65 -13.77
CA GLY A 245 -28.80 12.31 -14.40
C GLY A 245 -30.00 12.71 -13.56
N SER A 246 -29.90 12.65 -12.22
CA SER A 246 -31.02 12.96 -11.32
C SER A 246 -31.50 14.41 -11.35
N LYS A 247 -30.68 15.36 -11.82
CA LYS A 247 -31.01 16.79 -11.82
C LYS A 247 -31.45 17.33 -13.18
N ILE A 248 -31.34 16.51 -14.22
CA ILE A 248 -31.73 16.88 -15.59
C ILE A 248 -33.15 16.34 -15.83
N VAL A 249 -34.11 17.25 -16.01
CA VAL A 249 -35.57 16.96 -16.10
C VAL A 249 -35.95 16.31 -17.44
N SER A 250 -34.97 15.96 -18.28
CA SER A 250 -35.20 15.24 -19.53
C SER A 250 -35.22 13.72 -19.29
N MET A 251 -36.34 13.09 -19.64
CA MET A 251 -36.53 11.63 -19.59
C MET A 251 -35.40 10.89 -20.32
N THR A 252 -35.07 11.35 -21.54
CA THR A 252 -34.01 10.76 -22.36
C THR A 252 -32.65 10.82 -21.66
N THR A 253 -32.34 11.95 -21.05
CA THR A 253 -31.05 12.15 -20.36
C THR A 253 -30.96 11.28 -19.11
N THR A 254 -32.03 11.22 -18.32
CA THR A 254 -32.14 10.32 -17.16
C THR A 254 -31.89 8.85 -17.54
N ILE A 255 -32.49 8.38 -18.63
CA ILE A 255 -32.29 7.01 -19.13
C ILE A 255 -30.82 6.79 -19.52
N ILE A 256 -30.22 7.71 -20.26
CA ILE A 256 -28.82 7.60 -20.71
C ILE A 256 -27.87 7.50 -19.51
N PHE A 257 -28.01 8.38 -18.50
CA PHE A 257 -27.13 8.37 -17.33
C PHE A 257 -27.28 7.10 -16.47
N ASN A 258 -28.50 6.57 -16.32
CA ASN A 258 -28.71 5.29 -15.64
C ASN A 258 -28.12 4.11 -16.42
N LEU A 259 -28.19 4.12 -17.76
CA LEU A 259 -27.54 3.11 -18.60
C LEU A 259 -26.00 3.20 -18.51
N LEU A 260 -25.43 4.40 -18.47
CA LEU A 260 -23.98 4.60 -18.23
C LEU A 260 -23.56 4.07 -16.85
N ALA A 261 -24.38 4.29 -15.82
CA ALA A 261 -24.15 3.72 -14.50
C ALA A 261 -24.19 2.18 -14.53
N ALA A 262 -25.18 1.58 -15.20
CA ALA A 262 -25.29 0.14 -15.38
C ALA A 262 -24.06 -0.46 -16.11
N ILE A 263 -23.58 0.20 -17.19
CA ILE A 263 -22.36 -0.21 -17.90
C ILE A 263 -21.15 -0.15 -16.95
N THR A 264 -21.06 0.89 -16.12
CA THR A 264 -19.93 1.05 -15.18
C THR A 264 -19.95 -0.04 -14.10
N TYR A 265 -21.12 -0.42 -13.59
CA TYR A 265 -21.25 -1.59 -12.71
C TYR A 265 -20.84 -2.89 -13.41
N ALA A 266 -21.22 -3.10 -14.69
CA ALA A 266 -20.82 -4.27 -15.45
C ALA A 266 -19.30 -4.36 -15.65
N VAL A 267 -18.65 -3.23 -15.97
CA VAL A 267 -17.18 -3.14 -16.04
C VAL A 267 -16.54 -3.44 -14.67
N SER A 268 -17.16 -3.00 -13.58
CA SER A 268 -16.70 -3.29 -12.21
C SER A 268 -16.66 -4.78 -11.91
N ILE A 269 -17.67 -5.56 -12.33
CA ILE A 269 -17.67 -7.02 -12.20
C ILE A 269 -16.47 -7.64 -12.92
N LEU A 270 -16.15 -7.17 -14.14
CA LEU A 270 -14.99 -7.65 -14.89
C LEU A 270 -13.69 -7.37 -14.16
N VAL A 271 -13.53 -6.20 -13.55
CA VAL A 271 -12.32 -5.84 -12.78
C VAL A 271 -12.23 -6.65 -11.48
N LEU A 272 -13.34 -6.84 -10.76
CA LEU A 272 -13.40 -7.63 -9.52
C LEU A 272 -12.95 -9.09 -9.73
N PHE A 273 -13.29 -9.69 -10.86
CA PHE A 273 -12.83 -11.03 -11.23
C PHE A 273 -11.45 -11.07 -11.92
N SER A 274 -10.81 -9.93 -12.14
CA SER A 274 -9.50 -9.87 -12.79
C SER A 274 -8.36 -10.14 -11.80
N LYS A 275 -7.30 -10.80 -12.28
CA LYS A 275 -6.00 -10.90 -11.60
C LYS A 275 -6.06 -11.26 -10.10
N GLY A 276 -6.96 -12.18 -9.73
CA GLY A 276 -7.13 -12.65 -8.35
C GLY A 276 -8.09 -11.85 -7.47
N GLY A 277 -8.52 -10.64 -7.85
CA GLY A 277 -9.52 -9.86 -7.10
C GLY A 277 -9.07 -9.43 -5.70
N PHE A 278 -9.97 -9.54 -4.71
CA PHE A 278 -9.72 -9.18 -3.31
C PHE A 278 -9.06 -10.29 -2.50
N VAL A 279 -8.30 -9.90 -1.47
CA VAL A 279 -7.78 -10.84 -0.48
C VAL A 279 -8.93 -11.55 0.22
N ASN A 280 -9.86 -10.79 0.81
CA ASN A 280 -11.04 -11.34 1.47
C ASN A 280 -12.16 -11.69 0.47
N GLN A 281 -12.52 -12.98 0.41
CA GLN A 281 -13.56 -13.49 -0.50
C GLN A 281 -14.96 -13.01 -0.16
N THR A 282 -15.26 -12.73 1.11
CA THR A 282 -16.58 -12.24 1.52
C THR A 282 -16.82 -10.84 0.97
N TYR A 283 -15.81 -9.97 1.02
CA TYR A 283 -15.92 -8.64 0.40
C TYR A 283 -16.04 -8.71 -1.12
N LEU A 284 -15.37 -9.69 -1.77
CA LEU A 284 -15.51 -9.90 -3.20
C LEU A 284 -16.94 -10.30 -3.57
N LYS A 285 -17.52 -11.25 -2.83
CA LYS A 285 -18.92 -11.68 -2.99
C LYS A 285 -19.85 -10.48 -2.85
N ALA A 286 -19.72 -9.72 -1.76
CA ALA A 286 -20.55 -8.55 -1.49
C ALA A 286 -20.47 -7.50 -2.61
N MET A 287 -19.26 -7.13 -3.06
CA MET A 287 -19.08 -6.13 -4.12
C MET A 287 -19.64 -6.59 -5.48
N VAL A 288 -19.46 -7.87 -5.85
CA VAL A 288 -20.04 -8.40 -7.09
C VAL A 288 -21.57 -8.44 -7.01
N SER A 289 -22.13 -8.77 -5.84
CA SER A 289 -23.57 -8.77 -5.62
C SER A 289 -24.17 -7.38 -5.67
N THR A 290 -23.50 -6.40 -5.05
CA THR A 290 -23.85 -4.99 -5.18
C THR A 290 -23.80 -4.52 -6.62
N ALA A 291 -22.72 -4.82 -7.36
CA ALA A 291 -22.61 -4.42 -8.76
C ALA A 291 -23.73 -5.01 -9.62
N THR A 292 -24.00 -6.31 -9.46
CA THR A 292 -25.04 -7.01 -10.25
C THR A 292 -26.44 -6.49 -9.92
N THR A 293 -26.73 -6.29 -8.64
CA THR A 293 -28.01 -5.70 -8.19
C THR A 293 -28.13 -4.25 -8.69
N GLY A 294 -27.03 -3.49 -8.70
CA GLY A 294 -26.98 -2.14 -9.22
C GLY A 294 -27.27 -2.05 -10.72
N ILE A 295 -26.77 -3.00 -11.53
CA ILE A 295 -27.13 -3.10 -12.95
C ILE A 295 -28.65 -3.27 -13.10
N ILE A 296 -29.21 -4.25 -12.39
CA ILE A 296 -30.64 -4.57 -12.46
C ILE A 296 -31.46 -3.33 -12.06
N PHE A 297 -31.09 -2.66 -10.97
CA PHE A 297 -31.86 -1.54 -10.44
C PHE A 297 -31.73 -0.28 -11.29
N CYS A 298 -30.55 0.04 -11.83
CA CYS A 298 -30.40 1.16 -12.77
C CYS A 298 -31.26 0.94 -14.04
N ILE A 299 -31.38 -0.30 -14.51
CA ILE A 299 -32.27 -0.65 -15.63
C ILE A 299 -33.75 -0.48 -15.23
N ILE A 300 -34.14 -0.97 -14.04
CA ILE A 300 -35.52 -0.80 -13.53
C ILE A 300 -35.88 0.68 -13.43
N VAL A 301 -35.01 1.51 -12.85
CA VAL A 301 -35.23 2.96 -12.74
C VAL A 301 -35.39 3.59 -14.12
N ALA A 302 -34.54 3.22 -15.10
CA ALA A 302 -34.66 3.72 -16.46
C ALA A 302 -36.00 3.34 -17.12
N LEU A 303 -36.50 2.13 -16.90
CA LEU A 303 -37.80 1.67 -17.42
C LEU A 303 -38.99 2.38 -16.76
N TYR A 304 -38.94 2.57 -15.43
CA TYR A 304 -39.99 3.28 -14.68
C TYR A 304 -40.08 4.73 -15.11
N VAL A 305 -38.95 5.44 -15.17
CA VAL A 305 -38.90 6.82 -15.65
C VAL A 305 -39.35 6.92 -17.10
N GLY A 306 -38.94 5.97 -17.96
CA GLY A 306 -39.40 5.92 -19.36
C GLY A 306 -40.91 5.66 -19.52
N SER A 307 -41.54 5.03 -18.54
CA SER A 307 -42.98 4.75 -18.53
C SER A 307 -43.81 5.80 -17.77
N GLY A 308 -43.15 6.76 -17.11
CA GLY A 308 -43.82 7.75 -16.24
C GLY A 308 -44.44 7.16 -14.96
N ASN A 309 -44.04 5.94 -14.56
CA ASN A 309 -44.58 5.27 -13.38
C ASN A 309 -43.75 5.59 -12.14
N LEU A 310 -44.44 5.79 -11.00
CA LEU A 310 -43.79 5.99 -9.71
C LEU A 310 -43.44 4.65 -9.05
N ALA A 311 -42.34 4.64 -8.31
CA ALA A 311 -41.90 3.53 -7.49
C ALA A 311 -42.86 3.29 -6.30
N THR A 312 -43.04 2.04 -5.92
CA THR A 312 -43.73 1.64 -4.68
C THR A 312 -42.73 1.19 -3.62
N GLU A 313 -43.15 1.20 -2.35
CA GLU A 313 -42.32 0.76 -1.20
C GLU A 313 -41.79 -0.66 -1.36
N VAL A 314 -42.52 -1.51 -2.09
CA VAL A 314 -42.17 -2.90 -2.40
C VAL A 314 -40.81 -2.99 -3.11
N ILE A 315 -40.42 -1.99 -3.90
CA ILE A 315 -39.18 -1.98 -4.66
C ILE A 315 -37.93 -2.02 -3.74
N ILE A 316 -37.98 -1.41 -2.56
CA ILE A 316 -36.87 -1.46 -1.59
C ILE A 316 -36.71 -2.88 -1.03
N ILE A 317 -37.81 -3.54 -0.71
CA ILE A 317 -37.80 -4.94 -0.23
C ILE A 317 -37.26 -5.86 -1.33
N ILE A 318 -37.72 -5.66 -2.58
CA ILE A 318 -37.21 -6.40 -3.74
C ILE A 318 -35.72 -6.21 -3.90
N PHE A 319 -35.19 -4.98 -3.74
CA PHE A 319 -33.76 -4.71 -3.83
C PHE A 319 -32.96 -5.56 -2.84
N VAL A 320 -33.37 -5.60 -1.57
CA VAL A 320 -32.69 -6.39 -0.53
C VAL A 320 -32.76 -7.89 -0.83
N VAL A 321 -33.93 -8.40 -1.22
CA VAL A 321 -34.12 -9.82 -1.55
C VAL A 321 -33.27 -10.21 -2.76
N VAL A 322 -33.27 -9.40 -3.83
CA VAL A 322 -32.44 -9.62 -5.02
C VAL A 322 -30.96 -9.63 -4.65
N TRP A 323 -30.51 -8.68 -3.83
CA TRP A 323 -29.11 -8.63 -3.38
C TRP A 323 -28.70 -9.91 -2.64
N ILE A 324 -29.54 -10.41 -1.73
CA ILE A 324 -29.28 -11.67 -1.00
C ILE A 324 -29.21 -12.87 -1.95
N ILE A 325 -30.15 -12.98 -2.90
CA ILE A 325 -30.16 -14.06 -3.89
C ILE A 325 -28.90 -14.02 -4.74
N VAL A 326 -28.55 -12.85 -5.26
CA VAL A 326 -27.33 -12.65 -6.06
C VAL A 326 -26.08 -12.96 -5.24
N PHE A 327 -26.05 -12.65 -3.94
CA PHE A 327 -24.95 -13.01 -3.04
C PHE A 327 -24.75 -14.51 -2.93
N ILE A 328 -25.84 -15.26 -2.74
CA ILE A 328 -25.79 -16.73 -2.70
C ILE A 328 -25.30 -17.30 -4.05
N LEU A 329 -25.87 -16.82 -5.16
CA LEU A 329 -25.48 -17.25 -6.51
C LEU A 329 -24.00 -16.93 -6.80
N THR A 330 -23.54 -15.75 -6.42
CA THR A 330 -22.14 -15.33 -6.56
C THR A 330 -21.21 -16.22 -5.73
N SER A 331 -21.61 -16.57 -4.50
CA SER A 331 -20.85 -17.49 -3.64
C SER A 331 -20.66 -18.85 -4.29
N VAL A 332 -21.73 -19.43 -4.85
CA VAL A 332 -21.67 -20.71 -5.58
C VAL A 332 -20.79 -20.60 -6.84
N GLY A 333 -20.94 -19.51 -7.60
CA GLY A 333 -20.16 -19.24 -8.80
C GLY A 333 -18.65 -19.13 -8.52
N ILE A 334 -18.28 -18.43 -7.45
CA ILE A 334 -16.87 -18.30 -7.01
C ILE A 334 -16.31 -19.66 -6.60
N ASN A 335 -17.03 -20.42 -5.78
CA ASN A 335 -16.56 -21.73 -5.32
C ASN A 335 -16.34 -22.71 -6.50
N ARG A 336 -17.24 -22.72 -7.49
CA ARG A 336 -17.08 -23.51 -8.72
C ARG A 336 -15.85 -23.06 -9.52
N LYS A 337 -15.62 -21.76 -9.62
CA LYS A 337 -14.45 -21.20 -10.32
C LYS A 337 -13.14 -21.60 -9.62
N THR A 338 -13.08 -21.46 -8.30
CA THR A 338 -11.94 -21.90 -7.49
C THR A 338 -11.67 -23.39 -7.66
N SER A 339 -12.70 -24.23 -7.64
CA SER A 339 -12.55 -25.68 -7.86
C SER A 339 -11.93 -25.98 -9.23
N LYS A 340 -12.36 -25.30 -10.30
CA LYS A 340 -11.74 -25.44 -11.63
C LYS A 340 -10.28 -24.98 -11.65
N SER A 341 -9.95 -23.90 -10.93
CA SER A 341 -8.57 -23.44 -10.81
C SER A 341 -7.68 -24.43 -10.06
N LEU A 342 -8.20 -25.10 -9.03
CA LEU A 342 -7.46 -26.15 -8.31
C LEU A 342 -7.27 -27.40 -9.18
N MET A 343 -8.30 -27.88 -9.87
CA MET A 343 -8.18 -28.99 -10.82
C MET A 343 -7.14 -28.71 -11.92
N MET A 344 -7.07 -27.46 -12.39
CA MET A 344 -6.06 -27.05 -13.36
C MET A 344 -4.63 -27.11 -12.78
N LEU A 345 -4.47 -26.80 -11.49
CA LEU A 345 -3.18 -26.90 -10.80
C LEU A 345 -2.79 -28.35 -10.52
N ASP A 346 -3.76 -29.24 -10.28
CA ASP A 346 -3.53 -30.69 -10.16
C ASP A 346 -2.97 -31.24 -11.48
N VAL A 347 -3.60 -30.94 -12.62
CA VAL A 347 -3.11 -31.38 -13.94
C VAL A 347 -1.70 -30.85 -14.23
N ILE A 348 -1.39 -29.60 -13.85
CA ILE A 348 -0.04 -29.03 -14.02
C ILE A 348 0.98 -29.68 -13.08
N LEU A 349 0.54 -30.14 -11.90
CA LEU A 349 1.41 -30.83 -10.96
C LEU A 349 1.81 -32.20 -11.49
N ASP A 350 0.88 -32.92 -12.12
CA ASP A 350 1.12 -34.22 -12.73
C ASP A 350 1.92 -34.12 -14.04
N ASP A 351 1.64 -33.11 -14.87
CA ASP A 351 2.33 -32.84 -16.13
C ASP A 351 2.64 -31.35 -16.31
N GLN A 352 3.92 -30.98 -16.31
CA GLN A 352 4.35 -29.59 -16.50
C GLN A 352 4.03 -29.05 -17.90
N GLU A 353 3.95 -29.89 -18.94
CA GLU A 353 3.62 -29.44 -20.30
C GLU A 353 2.18 -28.92 -20.40
N SER A 354 1.28 -29.43 -19.55
CA SER A 354 -0.10 -28.96 -19.40
C SER A 354 -0.20 -27.49 -18.97
N PHE A 355 0.89 -26.85 -18.54
CA PHE A 355 0.94 -25.39 -18.38
C PHE A 355 0.58 -24.64 -19.68
N ASN A 356 0.79 -25.26 -20.84
CA ASN A 356 0.43 -24.69 -22.14
C ASN A 356 -1.07 -24.43 -22.30
N LEU A 357 -1.91 -25.16 -21.57
CA LEU A 357 -3.37 -24.96 -21.54
C LEU A 357 -3.76 -23.57 -20.98
N ILE A 358 -2.91 -22.94 -20.15
CA ILE A 358 -3.15 -21.58 -19.68
C ILE A 358 -2.76 -20.60 -20.80
N ARG A 359 -3.77 -19.99 -21.44
CA ARG A 359 -3.57 -19.11 -22.60
C ARG A 359 -3.13 -17.70 -22.22
N ASN A 360 -3.69 -17.16 -21.14
CA ASN A 360 -3.58 -15.74 -20.82
C ASN A 360 -2.92 -15.49 -19.46
N PRO A 361 -2.04 -14.48 -19.33
CA PRO A 361 -1.45 -14.08 -18.04
C PRO A 361 -2.50 -13.76 -16.97
N ARG A 362 -3.62 -13.14 -17.37
CA ARG A 362 -4.73 -12.83 -16.44
C ARG A 362 -5.35 -14.09 -15.85
N GLN A 363 -5.49 -15.15 -16.65
CA GLN A 363 -6.01 -16.44 -16.22
C GLN A 363 -5.02 -17.12 -15.26
N PHE A 364 -3.72 -17.07 -15.60
CA PHE A 364 -2.66 -17.54 -14.71
C PHE A 364 -2.69 -16.85 -13.34
N CYS A 365 -2.71 -15.51 -13.31
CA CYS A 365 -2.75 -14.74 -12.06
C CYS A 365 -3.93 -15.14 -11.17
N GLN A 366 -5.08 -15.45 -11.78
CA GLN A 366 -6.23 -15.95 -11.04
C GLN A 366 -6.01 -17.35 -10.49
N ILE A 367 -5.59 -18.29 -11.33
CA ILE A 367 -5.38 -19.69 -10.94
C ILE A 367 -4.38 -19.77 -9.78
N VAL A 368 -3.26 -19.06 -9.87
CA VAL A 368 -2.21 -19.09 -8.85
C VAL A 368 -2.67 -18.50 -7.52
N VAL A 369 -3.40 -17.37 -7.58
CA VAL A 369 -4.00 -16.77 -6.37
C VAL A 369 -4.96 -17.75 -5.69
N ASP A 370 -5.83 -18.41 -6.46
CA ASP A 370 -6.75 -19.41 -5.94
C ASP A 370 -5.99 -20.62 -5.37
N GLY A 371 -4.84 -20.98 -5.97
CA GLY A 371 -3.90 -21.97 -5.43
C GLY A 371 -3.33 -21.56 -4.05
N PHE A 372 -2.85 -20.33 -3.89
CA PHE A 372 -2.32 -19.85 -2.60
C PHE A 372 -3.41 -19.73 -1.53
N ARG A 373 -4.64 -19.35 -1.89
CA ARG A 373 -5.78 -19.34 -0.95
C ARG A 373 -6.06 -20.71 -0.34
N ASN A 374 -5.82 -21.78 -1.10
CA ASN A 374 -6.07 -23.15 -0.67
C ASN A 374 -4.77 -23.92 -0.37
N ALA A 375 -3.62 -23.22 -0.30
CA ALA A 375 -2.30 -23.81 -0.05
C ALA A 375 -1.97 -25.01 -0.95
N HIS A 376 -2.29 -24.92 -2.24
CA HIS A 376 -2.08 -25.99 -3.20
C HIS A 376 -0.57 -26.31 -3.40
N PRO A 377 -0.13 -27.59 -3.39
CA PRO A 377 1.30 -27.95 -3.44
C PRO A 377 2.07 -27.37 -4.63
N SER A 378 1.45 -27.35 -5.81
CA SER A 378 2.01 -26.79 -7.05
C SER A 378 2.39 -25.30 -6.97
N VAL A 379 1.77 -24.52 -6.09
CA VAL A 379 2.15 -23.10 -5.90
C VAL A 379 3.14 -22.89 -4.76
N LEU A 380 3.16 -23.78 -3.76
CA LEU A 380 4.05 -23.70 -2.60
C LEU A 380 5.52 -24.01 -2.95
N ASN A 381 5.77 -24.82 -3.98
CA ASN A 381 7.12 -25.04 -4.51
C ASN A 381 7.57 -23.94 -5.50
N PHE A 382 6.67 -23.01 -5.85
CA PHE A 382 6.86 -21.91 -6.81
C PHE A 382 7.33 -22.33 -8.21
N SER A 383 7.26 -23.62 -8.58
CA SER A 383 7.67 -24.10 -9.91
C SER A 383 6.80 -23.48 -11.01
N VAL A 384 5.51 -23.36 -10.74
CA VAL A 384 4.50 -22.75 -11.63
C VAL A 384 4.85 -21.29 -11.97
N PHE A 385 5.46 -20.54 -11.05
CA PHE A 385 5.95 -19.19 -11.35
C PHE A 385 7.17 -19.19 -12.26
N LYS A 386 8.10 -20.14 -12.10
CA LYS A 386 9.30 -20.25 -12.96
C LYS A 386 8.89 -20.50 -14.42
N ILE A 387 7.96 -21.41 -14.65
CA ILE A 387 7.42 -21.67 -16.00
C ILE A 387 6.67 -20.42 -16.54
N ALA A 388 5.93 -19.72 -15.67
CA ALA A 388 5.17 -18.54 -16.08
C ALA A 388 6.04 -17.35 -16.50
N ILE A 389 7.17 -17.10 -15.81
CA ILE A 389 8.10 -16.03 -16.16
C ILE A 389 8.86 -16.33 -17.45
N GLU A 390 9.07 -17.61 -17.79
CA GLU A 390 9.64 -18.01 -19.08
C GLU A 390 8.65 -17.80 -20.23
N LYS A 391 7.37 -18.16 -20.01
CA LYS A 391 6.30 -17.98 -21.01
C LYS A 391 5.92 -16.51 -21.22
N TRP A 392 5.87 -15.72 -20.14
CA TRP A 392 5.44 -14.32 -20.17
C TRP A 392 6.44 -13.37 -19.47
N PRO A 393 7.68 -13.26 -19.97
CA PRO A 393 8.79 -12.57 -19.28
C PRO A 393 8.56 -11.07 -19.11
N LYS A 394 7.74 -10.45 -19.95
CA LYS A 394 7.45 -9.01 -19.92
C LYS A 394 6.21 -8.64 -19.10
N ASN A 395 5.50 -9.61 -18.52
CA ASN A 395 4.27 -9.33 -17.78
C ASN A 395 4.55 -8.94 -16.33
N TYR A 396 4.27 -7.68 -15.96
CA TYR A 396 4.55 -7.16 -14.62
C TYR A 396 3.72 -7.84 -13.53
N ASP A 397 2.47 -8.18 -13.79
CA ASP A 397 1.58 -8.74 -12.77
C ASP A 397 2.08 -10.11 -12.28
N ILE A 398 2.64 -10.93 -13.18
CA ILE A 398 3.22 -12.23 -12.84
C ILE A 398 4.44 -12.05 -11.93
N TRP A 399 5.37 -11.16 -12.31
CA TRP A 399 6.55 -10.85 -11.48
C TRP A 399 6.16 -10.27 -10.13
N LEU A 400 5.16 -9.40 -10.08
CA LEU A 400 4.65 -8.84 -8.84
C LEU A 400 4.07 -9.95 -7.95
N LEU A 401 3.19 -10.81 -8.47
CA LEU A 401 2.62 -11.92 -7.71
C LEU A 401 3.69 -12.88 -7.20
N PHE A 402 4.68 -13.19 -8.04
CA PHE A 402 5.79 -14.04 -7.66
C PHE A 402 6.55 -13.44 -6.48
N ALA A 403 6.91 -12.15 -6.58
CA ALA A 403 7.56 -11.41 -5.49
C ALA A 403 6.68 -11.35 -4.23
N LYS A 404 5.37 -11.10 -4.38
CA LYS A 404 4.43 -10.90 -3.26
C LYS A 404 4.29 -12.15 -2.41
N PHE A 405 4.11 -13.31 -3.04
CA PHE A 405 3.99 -14.58 -2.33
C PHE A 405 5.35 -15.10 -1.84
N MET A 406 6.44 -14.86 -2.56
CA MET A 406 7.80 -15.14 -2.08
C MET A 406 8.15 -14.30 -0.85
N ALA A 407 7.71 -13.04 -0.81
CA ALA A 407 7.97 -12.14 0.31
C ALA A 407 7.28 -12.58 1.61
N ILE A 408 6.29 -13.48 1.57
CA ILE A 408 5.71 -14.06 2.79
C ILE A 408 6.73 -14.92 3.54
N TYR A 409 7.69 -15.54 2.84
CA TYR A 409 8.61 -16.54 3.40
C TYR A 409 10.02 -15.97 3.58
N PRO A 410 10.47 -15.70 4.82
CA PRO A 410 11.82 -15.17 5.08
C PRO A 410 12.94 -16.06 4.54
N GLU A 411 12.74 -17.38 4.54
CA GLU A 411 13.68 -18.37 4.00
C GLU A 411 13.95 -18.20 2.48
N GLN A 412 13.02 -17.57 1.74
CA GLN A 412 13.14 -17.37 0.29
C GLN A 412 13.75 -16.01 -0.09
N THR A 413 14.44 -15.34 0.83
CA THR A 413 15.04 -14.02 0.57
C THR A 413 16.03 -14.00 -0.60
N GLN A 414 16.77 -15.10 -0.84
CA GLN A 414 17.64 -15.23 -2.01
C GLN A 414 16.83 -15.22 -3.33
N GLN A 415 15.66 -15.86 -3.36
CA GLN A 415 14.80 -15.90 -4.55
C GLN A 415 14.20 -14.52 -4.87
N LEU A 416 13.92 -13.70 -3.85
CA LEU A 416 13.53 -12.29 -4.08
C LEU A 416 14.60 -11.49 -4.84
N SER A 417 15.87 -11.76 -4.53
CA SER A 417 17.01 -11.16 -5.24
C SER A 417 17.04 -11.59 -6.70
N TYR A 418 16.81 -12.88 -6.97
CA TYR A 418 16.69 -13.44 -8.31
C TYR A 418 15.56 -12.77 -9.11
N ILE A 419 14.39 -12.56 -8.50
CA ILE A 419 13.26 -11.87 -9.12
C ILE A 419 13.65 -10.46 -9.56
N THR A 420 14.38 -9.72 -8.72
CA THR A 420 14.84 -8.37 -9.04
C THR A 420 15.75 -8.37 -10.26
N ILE A 421 16.70 -9.32 -10.34
CA ILE A 421 17.59 -9.49 -11.49
C ILE A 421 16.78 -9.84 -12.75
N GLY A 422 15.83 -10.76 -12.65
CA GLY A 422 14.96 -11.16 -13.76
C GLY A 422 14.12 -9.99 -14.29
N MET A 423 13.56 -9.16 -13.42
CA MET A 423 12.83 -7.95 -13.82
C MET A 423 13.73 -6.94 -14.54
N MET A 424 14.99 -6.79 -14.11
CA MET A 424 15.97 -5.91 -14.77
C MET A 424 16.41 -6.44 -16.14
N GLN A 425 16.71 -7.74 -16.25
CA GLN A 425 17.10 -8.39 -17.49
C GLN A 425 16.00 -8.30 -18.56
N ASN A 426 14.74 -8.47 -18.13
CA ASN A 426 13.57 -8.32 -19.00
C ASN A 426 13.21 -6.86 -19.31
N LYS A 427 14.03 -5.90 -18.87
CA LYS A 427 13.88 -4.46 -19.11
C LYS A 427 12.49 -3.94 -18.72
N MET A 428 11.96 -4.40 -17.59
CA MET A 428 10.66 -3.98 -17.09
C MET A 428 10.64 -2.48 -16.82
N LYS A 429 9.81 -1.75 -17.58
CA LYS A 429 9.66 -0.28 -17.46
C LYS A 429 8.39 0.06 -16.68
N GLY A 430 8.43 1.18 -15.96
CA GLY A 430 7.27 1.74 -15.26
C GLY A 430 7.57 2.17 -13.83
N ASN A 431 6.65 2.95 -13.25
CA ASN A 431 6.74 3.34 -11.84
C ASN A 431 6.51 2.13 -10.92
N PHE A 432 5.52 1.30 -11.25
CA PHE A 432 5.18 0.08 -10.52
C PHE A 432 6.37 -0.88 -10.40
N ALA A 433 6.96 -1.29 -11.53
CA ALA A 433 8.12 -2.18 -11.53
C ALA A 433 9.31 -1.65 -10.70
N LYS A 434 9.59 -0.35 -10.77
CA LYS A 434 10.66 0.29 -9.99
C LYS A 434 10.36 0.27 -8.50
N HIS A 435 9.13 0.56 -8.12
CA HIS A 435 8.72 0.56 -6.73
C HIS A 435 8.76 -0.86 -6.14
N THR A 436 8.29 -1.86 -6.88
CA THR A 436 8.39 -3.28 -6.46
C THR A 436 9.84 -3.71 -6.25
N MET A 437 10.75 -3.40 -7.17
CA MET A 437 12.18 -3.72 -6.98
C MET A 437 12.78 -3.01 -5.77
N GLN A 438 12.36 -1.77 -5.49
CA GLN A 438 12.78 -1.04 -4.31
C GLN A 438 12.26 -1.69 -3.01
N GLN A 439 10.98 -2.10 -2.99
CA GLN A 439 10.37 -2.80 -1.84
C GLN A 439 10.98 -4.18 -1.62
N ILE A 440 11.32 -4.92 -2.68
CA ILE A 440 12.10 -6.17 -2.55
C ILE A 440 13.44 -5.88 -1.89
N GLY A 441 14.16 -4.86 -2.35
CA GLY A 441 15.44 -4.46 -1.76
C GLY A 441 15.31 -4.02 -0.29
N ALA A 442 14.19 -3.37 0.08
CA ALA A 442 13.92 -3.00 1.47
C ALA A 442 13.65 -4.25 2.34
N ALA A 443 12.81 -5.18 1.87
CA ALA A 443 12.51 -6.43 2.56
C ALA A 443 13.78 -7.26 2.80
N VAL A 444 14.66 -7.37 1.80
CA VAL A 444 15.93 -8.11 1.96
C VAL A 444 16.85 -7.45 2.98
N LYS A 445 16.94 -6.11 3.00
CA LYS A 445 17.77 -5.40 3.99
C LYS A 445 17.24 -5.56 5.41
N GLN A 446 15.92 -5.57 5.59
CA GLN A 446 15.29 -5.81 6.89
C GLN A 446 15.58 -7.21 7.44
N ARG A 447 15.74 -8.20 6.55
CA ARG A 447 16.07 -9.59 6.88
C ARG A 447 17.56 -9.87 7.00
N GLU A 448 18.42 -8.92 6.63
CA GLU A 448 19.86 -9.14 6.55
C GLU A 448 20.52 -9.03 7.94
N THR A 449 20.91 -10.18 8.48
CA THR A 449 21.59 -10.30 9.77
C THR A 449 23.11 -10.27 9.65
N ASN A 450 23.66 -10.55 8.46
CA ASN A 450 25.09 -10.68 8.23
C ASN A 450 25.76 -9.36 7.81
N LEU A 451 27.08 -9.30 7.94
CA LEU A 451 27.87 -8.17 7.48
C LEU A 451 28.26 -8.34 6.01
N ILE A 452 27.41 -7.86 5.10
CA ILE A 452 27.72 -7.83 3.67
C ILE A 452 28.74 -6.72 3.33
N PRO A 453 29.56 -6.85 2.26
CA PRO A 453 30.58 -5.86 1.91
C PRO A 453 30.05 -4.43 1.71
N GLU A 454 28.87 -4.28 1.12
CA GLU A 454 28.23 -2.97 0.94
C GLU A 454 27.88 -2.33 2.29
N LEU A 455 27.34 -3.13 3.22
CA LEU A 455 27.00 -2.69 4.57
C LEU A 455 28.26 -2.31 5.36
N LYS A 456 29.31 -3.14 5.28
CA LYS A 456 30.62 -2.84 5.88
C LYS A 456 31.14 -1.49 5.40
N THR A 457 31.14 -1.24 4.09
CA THR A 457 31.57 0.03 3.50
C THR A 457 30.77 1.23 4.04
N LYS A 458 29.45 1.07 4.24
CA LYS A 458 28.60 2.11 4.82
C LYS A 458 28.93 2.34 6.30
N ILE A 459 29.08 1.28 7.08
CA ILE A 459 29.48 1.36 8.50
C ILE A 459 30.84 2.05 8.61
N ASP A 460 31.84 1.66 7.81
CA ASP A 460 33.18 2.25 7.83
C ASP A 460 33.14 3.74 7.46
N ARG A 461 32.31 4.13 6.51
CA ARG A 461 32.11 5.54 6.13
C ARG A 461 31.54 6.35 7.29
N ILE A 462 30.56 5.81 8.01
CA ILE A 462 30.00 6.47 9.19
C ILE A 462 31.02 6.46 10.34
N GLY A 463 31.76 5.36 10.53
CA GLY A 463 32.84 5.23 11.52
C GLY A 463 33.92 6.31 11.35
N ARG A 464 34.32 6.63 10.11
CA ARG A 464 35.22 7.76 9.85
C ARG A 464 34.65 9.10 10.32
N LYS A 465 33.34 9.33 10.18
CA LYS A 465 32.67 10.52 10.72
C LYS A 465 32.68 10.52 12.25
N VAL A 466 32.47 9.37 12.89
CA VAL A 466 32.57 9.21 14.35
C VAL A 466 33.96 9.59 14.85
N SER A 467 35.03 9.07 14.22
CA SER A 467 36.40 9.43 14.58
C SER A 467 36.67 10.92 14.41
N SER A 468 36.15 11.53 13.33
CA SER A 468 36.22 12.98 13.13
C SER A 468 35.49 13.77 14.23
N ASN A 469 34.31 13.30 14.67
CA ASN A 469 33.58 13.94 15.77
C ASN A 469 34.35 13.86 17.10
N LYS A 470 34.93 12.69 17.41
CA LYS A 470 35.79 12.52 18.59
C LYS A 470 36.98 13.49 18.58
N ALA A 471 37.63 13.66 17.42
CA ALA A 471 38.72 14.62 17.25
C ALA A 471 38.27 16.07 17.47
N LYS A 472 37.09 16.46 16.96
CA LYS A 472 36.51 17.79 17.20
C LYS A 472 36.22 18.04 18.68
N ILE A 473 35.67 17.04 19.39
CA ILE A 473 35.40 17.15 20.83
C ILE A 473 36.71 17.31 21.62
N ARG A 474 37.74 16.52 21.28
CA ARG A 474 39.07 16.67 21.90
C ARG A 474 39.63 18.07 21.66
N TYR A 475 39.53 18.59 20.44
CA TYR A 475 40.02 19.93 20.12
C TYR A 475 39.26 21.03 20.89
N ILE A 476 37.97 20.86 21.16
CA ILE A 476 37.22 21.77 22.05
C ILE A 476 37.84 21.78 23.45
N TRP A 477 38.16 20.61 24.01
CA TRP A 477 38.84 20.52 25.31
C TRP A 477 40.23 21.16 25.28
N ASP A 478 40.99 20.99 24.20
CA ASP A 478 42.30 21.62 24.05
C ASP A 478 42.19 23.16 24.05
N LEU A 479 41.18 23.73 23.40
CA LEU A 479 40.93 25.18 23.40
C LEU A 479 40.51 25.72 24.76
N VAL A 480 39.69 24.96 25.49
CA VAL A 480 39.32 25.28 26.88
C VAL A 480 40.55 25.30 27.77
N LEU A 481 41.42 24.30 27.66
CA LEU A 481 42.68 24.22 28.42
C LEU A 481 43.66 25.35 28.06
N GLN A 482 43.67 25.79 26.80
CA GLN A 482 44.50 26.91 26.31
C GLN A 482 43.93 28.28 26.66
N GLY A 483 42.69 28.37 27.17
CA GLY A 483 42.01 29.64 27.46
C GLY A 483 41.58 30.43 26.23
N ASN A 484 41.56 29.82 25.03
CA ASN A 484 41.15 30.48 23.79
C ASN A 484 39.62 30.42 23.61
N VAL A 485 38.91 31.32 24.30
CA VAL A 485 37.44 31.35 24.32
C VAL A 485 36.84 31.93 23.03
N GLN A 486 37.60 32.72 22.26
CA GLN A 486 37.09 33.39 21.05
C GLN A 486 36.79 32.41 19.91
N GLU A 487 37.54 31.31 19.80
CA GLU A 487 37.32 30.29 18.76
C GLU A 487 36.34 29.18 19.19
N LEU A 488 35.97 29.14 20.46
CA LEU A 488 35.26 28.02 21.07
C LEU A 488 33.85 27.85 20.48
N GLU A 489 33.06 28.92 20.42
CA GLU A 489 31.67 28.90 19.95
C GLU A 489 31.49 28.38 18.52
N PRO A 490 32.21 28.88 17.49
CA PRO A 490 32.07 28.37 16.12
C PRO A 490 32.57 26.92 15.97
N ILE A 491 33.48 26.46 16.84
CA ILE A 491 33.95 25.08 16.85
C ILE A 491 32.92 24.15 17.49
N ILE A 492 32.31 24.56 18.60
CA ILE A 492 31.20 23.85 19.25
C ILE A 492 30.04 23.71 18.26
N GLY A 493 29.62 24.78 17.58
CA GLY A 493 28.53 24.72 16.60
C GLY A 493 28.82 23.75 15.44
N ARG A 494 30.05 23.72 14.94
CA ARG A 494 30.49 22.77 13.90
C ARG A 494 30.57 21.33 14.41
N ALA A 495 31.00 21.11 15.65
CA ALA A 495 31.02 19.79 16.26
C ALA A 495 29.59 19.26 16.48
N TYR A 496 28.72 20.09 17.03
CA TYR A 496 27.31 19.78 17.26
C TYR A 496 26.59 19.36 15.98
N THR A 497 26.71 20.17 14.91
CA THR A 497 26.10 19.85 13.61
C THR A 497 26.63 18.53 13.04
N SER A 498 27.94 18.29 13.16
CA SER A 498 28.60 17.06 12.70
C SER A 498 28.15 15.82 13.47
N ILE A 499 27.90 15.95 14.78
CA ILE A 499 27.35 14.89 15.63
C ILE A 499 25.92 14.58 15.21
N ILE A 500 25.08 15.60 15.01
CA ILE A 500 23.70 15.43 14.51
C ILE A 500 23.68 14.70 13.17
N ASP A 501 24.48 15.14 12.19
CA ASP A 501 24.56 14.51 10.87
C ASP A 501 24.99 13.04 10.95
N THR A 502 25.85 12.71 11.92
CA THR A 502 26.31 11.34 12.16
C THR A 502 25.23 10.51 12.83
N ASN A 503 24.49 11.08 13.78
CA ASN A 503 23.34 10.44 14.42
C ASN A 503 22.20 10.15 13.41
N ILE A 504 21.92 11.10 12.52
CA ILE A 504 20.94 10.91 11.42
C ILE A 504 21.40 9.76 10.51
N ALA A 505 22.69 9.70 10.16
CA ALA A 505 23.23 8.63 9.33
C ALA A 505 23.10 7.24 9.99
N PHE A 506 23.35 7.14 11.29
CA PHE A 506 23.12 5.90 12.04
C PHE A 506 21.63 5.56 12.15
N THR A 507 20.77 6.55 12.42
CA THR A 507 19.33 6.34 12.50
C THR A 507 18.77 5.81 11.17
N HIS A 508 19.20 6.37 10.05
CA HIS A 508 18.82 5.88 8.74
C HIS A 508 19.34 4.46 8.48
N LEU A 509 20.53 4.12 9.00
CA LEU A 509 21.11 2.79 8.83
C LEU A 509 20.40 1.74 9.68
N ILE A 510 20.04 2.05 10.93
CA ILE A 510 19.32 1.12 11.81
C ILE A 510 17.90 0.86 11.29
N HIS A 511 17.19 1.87 10.77
CA HIS A 511 15.87 1.67 10.14
C HIS A 511 15.94 0.81 8.86
N MET A 512 17.07 0.84 8.14
CA MET A 512 17.26 -0.01 6.96
C MET A 512 17.63 -1.46 7.33
N TYR A 513 18.34 -1.65 8.44
CA TYR A 513 18.86 -2.94 8.89
C TYR A 513 18.55 -3.16 10.38
N PRO A 514 17.26 -3.24 10.76
CA PRO A 514 16.83 -3.32 12.16
C PRO A 514 17.37 -4.56 12.88
N ASN A 515 17.46 -5.68 12.16
CA ASN A 515 17.91 -6.96 12.72
C ASN A 515 19.40 -7.23 12.51
N ASN A 516 20.23 -6.21 12.25
CA ASN A 516 21.65 -6.39 12.01
C ASN A 516 22.51 -6.03 13.24
N ARG A 517 23.16 -7.04 13.82
CA ARG A 517 23.98 -6.88 15.05
C ARG A 517 25.14 -5.88 14.88
N PHE A 518 25.73 -5.79 13.70
CA PHE A 518 26.88 -4.91 13.46
C PHE A 518 26.47 -3.44 13.42
N VAL A 519 25.32 -3.15 12.82
CA VAL A 519 24.74 -1.81 12.79
C VAL A 519 24.32 -1.37 14.18
N ALA A 520 23.57 -2.21 14.90
CA ALA A 520 23.12 -1.93 16.26
C ALA A 520 24.30 -1.65 17.20
N ARG A 521 25.36 -2.48 17.13
CA ARG A 521 26.58 -2.30 17.93
C ARG A 521 27.34 -1.03 17.59
N ALA A 522 27.53 -0.73 16.30
CA ALA A 522 28.19 0.49 15.87
C ALA A 522 27.43 1.74 16.33
N TYR A 523 26.09 1.67 16.29
CA TYR A 523 25.26 2.76 16.78
C TYR A 523 25.34 2.91 18.30
N ALA A 524 25.21 1.82 19.06
CA ALA A 524 25.35 1.83 20.52
C ALA A 524 26.65 2.51 20.97
N ARG A 525 27.80 2.14 20.37
CA ARG A 525 29.10 2.77 20.67
C ARG A 525 29.12 4.26 20.38
N PHE A 526 28.53 4.70 19.26
CA PHE A 526 28.44 6.12 18.95
C PHE A 526 27.61 6.88 19.98
N VAL A 527 26.47 6.31 20.39
CA VAL A 527 25.60 6.92 21.41
C VAL A 527 26.33 7.03 22.75
N ARG A 528 27.07 6.01 23.17
CA ARG A 528 27.87 6.04 24.40
C ARG A 528 29.05 7.02 24.32
N ASP A 529 29.87 6.89 23.30
CA ASP A 529 31.18 7.55 23.26
C ASP A 529 31.13 9.01 22.78
N VAL A 530 30.09 9.40 22.04
CA VAL A 530 29.99 10.73 21.41
C VAL A 530 28.76 11.50 21.86
N VAL A 531 27.60 10.84 21.93
CA VAL A 531 26.34 11.49 22.35
C VAL A 531 26.20 11.53 23.88
N ALA A 532 26.82 10.58 24.58
CA ALA A 532 26.72 10.38 26.03
C ALA A 532 25.29 10.15 26.54
N ASP A 533 24.45 9.48 25.73
CA ASP A 533 23.08 9.11 26.10
C ASP A 533 23.06 7.65 26.62
N HIS A 534 23.11 7.53 27.94
CA HIS A 534 23.20 6.23 28.63
C HIS A 534 21.92 5.40 28.53
N GLU A 535 20.75 6.04 28.49
CA GLU A 535 19.46 5.36 28.40
C GLU A 535 19.30 4.69 27.04
N LYS A 536 19.54 5.44 25.96
CA LYS A 536 19.49 4.91 24.61
C LYS A 536 20.60 3.89 24.34
N HIS A 537 21.77 4.07 24.95
CA HIS A 537 22.80 3.04 24.92
C HIS A 537 22.34 1.73 25.56
N ALA A 538 21.67 1.77 26.72
CA ALA A 538 21.15 0.58 27.38
C ALA A 538 20.10 -0.14 26.51
N GLU A 539 19.19 0.61 25.87
CA GLU A 539 18.21 0.07 24.94
C GLU A 539 18.89 -0.63 23.74
N LEU A 540 19.84 0.04 23.09
CA LEU A 540 20.57 -0.52 21.94
C LEU A 540 21.45 -1.70 22.34
N SER A 541 22.04 -1.68 23.54
CA SER A 541 22.85 -2.79 24.05
C SER A 541 22.00 -4.04 24.28
N SER A 542 20.81 -3.89 24.87
CA SER A 542 19.85 -4.99 24.99
C SER A 542 19.47 -5.57 23.61
N LYS A 543 19.23 -4.70 22.62
CA LYS A 543 19.00 -5.13 21.22
C LYS A 543 20.19 -5.92 20.66
N VAL A 544 21.42 -5.45 20.89
CA VAL A 544 22.63 -6.16 20.44
C VAL A 544 22.72 -7.56 21.07
N THR A 545 22.45 -7.69 22.37
CA THR A 545 22.44 -8.99 23.06
C THR A 545 21.41 -9.94 22.47
N ASN A 546 20.20 -9.46 22.20
CA ASN A 546 19.15 -10.26 21.56
C ASN A 546 19.58 -10.71 20.15
N LEU A 547 20.13 -9.80 19.34
CA LEU A 547 20.60 -10.10 17.99
C LEU A 547 21.82 -11.05 17.99
N GLN A 548 22.68 -10.99 19.01
CA GLN A 548 23.78 -11.96 19.18
C GLN A 548 23.28 -13.36 19.46
N ARG A 549 22.18 -13.49 20.23
CA ARG A 549 21.50 -14.75 20.51
C ARG A 549 20.64 -15.26 19.35
N GLY A 550 20.65 -14.57 18.20
CA GLY A 550 19.83 -14.91 17.04
C GLY A 550 18.34 -14.57 17.19
N ILE A 551 17.96 -13.82 18.22
CA ILE A 551 16.58 -13.37 18.43
C ILE A 551 16.36 -12.11 17.60
N GLN A 552 15.44 -12.19 16.63
CA GLN A 552 15.02 -11.03 15.86
C GLN A 552 14.32 -10.01 16.76
N VAL A 553 14.78 -8.76 16.71
CA VAL A 553 14.24 -7.66 17.52
C VAL A 553 12.97 -7.11 16.88
N GLU A 554 12.96 -7.02 15.55
CA GLU A 554 11.81 -6.53 14.78
C GLU A 554 11.20 -7.68 13.97
N PRO A 555 9.90 -7.96 14.14
CA PRO A 555 9.23 -9.07 13.45
C PRO A 555 9.16 -8.83 11.94
N ASP A 556 9.10 -9.91 11.17
CA ASP A 556 8.95 -9.83 9.72
C ASP A 556 7.51 -9.47 9.34
N LEU A 557 7.29 -8.17 9.11
CA LEU A 557 5.99 -7.63 8.74
C LEU A 557 5.40 -8.27 7.47
N TYR A 558 6.24 -8.65 6.49
CA TYR A 558 5.75 -9.27 5.26
C TYR A 558 5.19 -10.67 5.53
N HIS A 559 5.86 -11.42 6.41
CA HIS A 559 5.40 -12.73 6.86
C HIS A 559 4.08 -12.62 7.61
N ASP A 560 4.01 -11.76 8.64
CA ASP A 560 2.83 -11.64 9.51
C ASP A 560 1.59 -11.19 8.74
N LEU A 561 1.74 -10.18 7.87
CA LEU A 561 0.64 -9.70 7.02
C LEU A 561 0.24 -10.73 5.96
N GLY A 562 1.20 -11.48 5.42
CA GLY A 562 0.95 -12.55 4.46
C GLY A 562 0.16 -13.70 5.06
N MET A 563 0.56 -14.17 6.24
CA MET A 563 -0.13 -15.25 6.97
C MET A 563 -1.52 -14.82 7.42
N TYR A 564 -1.71 -13.54 7.77
CA TYR A 564 -3.04 -13.02 8.05
C TYR A 564 -3.93 -12.98 6.80
N ALA A 565 -3.39 -12.55 5.66
CA ALA A 565 -4.12 -12.48 4.40
C ALA A 565 -4.48 -13.86 3.83
N PHE A 566 -3.63 -14.88 4.06
CA PHE A 566 -3.80 -16.24 3.57
C PHE A 566 -3.56 -17.25 4.71
N PRO A 567 -4.55 -17.47 5.58
CA PRO A 567 -4.38 -18.27 6.80
C PRO A 567 -4.15 -19.76 6.55
N ASN A 568 -4.49 -20.26 5.35
CA ASN A 568 -4.27 -21.65 4.97
C ASN A 568 -2.81 -21.95 4.60
N LEU A 569 -1.97 -20.93 4.41
CA LEU A 569 -0.57 -21.14 4.05
C LEU A 569 0.23 -21.77 5.19
N PRO A 570 1.20 -22.64 4.88
CA PRO A 570 2.09 -23.16 5.90
C PRO A 570 2.96 -22.04 6.47
N LYS A 571 3.23 -22.07 7.77
CA LYS A 571 4.12 -21.08 8.42
C LYS A 571 5.56 -21.11 7.89
N GLN A 572 6.01 -22.27 7.43
CA GLN A 572 7.34 -22.48 6.86
C GLN A 572 7.23 -23.47 5.71
N LEU A 573 8.01 -23.25 4.65
CA LEU A 573 8.09 -24.19 3.52
C LEU A 573 8.89 -25.43 3.91
N GLU A 574 8.54 -26.60 3.37
CA GLU A 574 9.21 -27.88 3.69
C GLU A 574 10.70 -27.89 3.36
N SER A 575 11.10 -27.19 2.30
CA SER A 575 12.50 -27.00 1.92
C SER A 575 13.33 -26.25 2.98
N ALA A 576 12.71 -25.46 3.85
CA ALA A 576 13.38 -24.82 4.98
C ALA A 576 13.66 -25.78 6.14
N LYS A 577 12.79 -26.78 6.35
CA LYS A 577 12.96 -27.81 7.40
C LYS A 577 14.19 -28.70 7.17
N GLN A 578 14.61 -28.85 5.91
CA GLN A 578 15.82 -29.60 5.56
C GLN A 578 17.11 -28.77 5.78
N ILE A 579 17.05 -27.45 5.62
CA ILE A 579 18.20 -26.55 5.78
C ILE A 579 18.50 -26.30 7.28
N SER A 580 17.46 -26.22 8.12
CA SER A 580 17.64 -26.03 9.57
C SER A 580 18.37 -27.20 10.26
N HIS A 581 18.33 -28.41 9.70
CA HIS A 581 19.12 -29.54 10.19
C HIS A 581 20.60 -29.53 9.75
N GLN A 582 20.99 -28.69 8.79
CA GLN A 582 22.40 -28.59 8.34
C GLN A 582 23.12 -27.32 8.83
N GLN A 583 22.40 -26.25 9.18
CA GLN A 583 23.00 -24.99 9.62
C GLN A 583 23.37 -24.92 11.11
N GLY A 584 23.07 -25.96 11.90
CA GLY A 584 23.41 -26.00 13.33
C GLY A 584 24.91 -26.01 13.66
N ASN A 585 25.81 -26.13 12.69
CA ASN A 585 27.24 -26.39 12.94
C ASN A 585 28.24 -25.40 12.29
N ILE A 586 27.81 -24.30 11.66
CA ILE A 586 28.77 -23.44 10.93
C ILE A 586 28.39 -21.95 11.03
N THR A 587 28.63 -21.32 12.19
CA THR A 587 28.88 -19.86 12.33
C THR A 587 29.18 -19.42 13.78
N GLU A 588 29.47 -20.33 14.69
CA GLU A 588 30.25 -20.01 15.89
C GLU A 588 31.73 -20.12 15.51
N ASP A 589 32.56 -19.25 16.07
CA ASP A 589 34.02 -19.16 15.83
C ASP A 589 34.49 -18.58 14.50
N THR A 590 34.55 -17.24 14.44
CA THR A 590 35.75 -16.50 13.96
C THR A 590 35.67 -14.96 14.08
N LEU A 591 34.77 -14.40 14.91
CA LEU A 591 34.74 -12.93 15.13
C LEU A 591 34.25 -12.52 16.53
N THR A 592 34.37 -13.42 17.50
CA THR A 592 34.00 -13.22 18.92
C THR A 592 35.21 -13.08 19.85
N GLN A 593 36.44 -13.33 19.38
CA GLN A 593 37.64 -13.09 20.18
C GLN A 593 38.19 -11.70 19.91
N GLU A 594 37.66 -10.75 20.67
CA GLU A 594 38.19 -9.46 21.09
C GLU A 594 36.94 -8.64 21.44
N ILE A 595 36.89 -8.03 22.62
CA ILE A 595 35.81 -7.13 23.09
C ILE A 595 34.70 -7.80 23.94
N ASP A 596 34.99 -8.84 24.72
CA ASP A 596 34.24 -9.08 25.99
C ASP A 596 34.96 -8.41 27.20
N GLY A 597 36.23 -8.01 27.04
CA GLY A 597 37.07 -7.55 28.15
C GLY A 597 36.75 -6.16 28.74
N ASP A 598 36.00 -5.30 28.02
CA ASP A 598 35.75 -3.92 28.45
C ASP A 598 34.37 -3.74 29.11
N ASP A 599 33.35 -4.48 28.68
CA ASP A 599 31.98 -4.33 29.21
C ASP A 599 31.77 -5.12 30.53
N GLU A 600 32.47 -6.24 30.73
CA GLU A 600 32.47 -6.99 32.01
C GLU A 600 33.22 -6.25 33.13
N LYS A 601 34.31 -5.56 32.80
CA LYS A 601 35.10 -4.78 33.77
C LYS A 601 34.35 -3.56 34.31
N LEU A 602 33.43 -2.98 33.53
CA LEU A 602 32.65 -1.81 33.95
C LEU A 602 31.44 -2.18 34.83
N GLN A 603 30.82 -3.34 34.63
CA GLN A 603 29.76 -3.83 35.52
C GLN A 603 30.30 -4.21 36.91
N LEU A 604 31.56 -4.65 37.00
CA LEU A 604 32.25 -4.91 38.26
C LEU A 604 32.72 -3.65 38.98
N MET A 605 32.78 -2.49 38.31
CA MET A 605 33.11 -1.20 38.95
C MET A 605 31.89 -0.40 39.44
N GLN A 606 30.67 -0.87 39.17
CA GLN A 606 29.41 -0.25 39.64
C GLN A 606 28.69 -1.07 40.73
N LYS A 607 29.31 -2.13 41.24
CA LYS A 607 28.99 -2.74 42.54
C LYS A 607 30.08 -2.34 43.54
#